data_AF-A0A117SRY3-F1
#
_entry.id   AF-A0A117SRY3-F1
#
_cell.length_a   1.000
_cell.length_b   1.000
_cell.length_c   1.000
_cell.angle_alpha   90.00
_cell.angle_beta   90.00
_cell.angle_gamma   90.00
#
_symmetry.space_group_name_H-M   'P 1'
#
loop_
_entity.id
_entity.type
_entity.pdbx_description
1 polymer ?
#
loop_
_entity_poly.entity_id
_entity_poly.type
_entity_poly.pdbx_seq_one_letter_code
_entity_poly.pdbx_strand_id
1 'polypeptide(L)'
;MLISVDLYTTLIPVIVTVLTVAVLFYAVSRDLRNVLAVSGVRRISEYVTLRCPTCGYVKVREFKVGDYVGKVDDEKCPNDGSSLVIIGIGKEQANA
;
A
#
# COMPACT_ATOMS: atom_id res chain seq x y z
N MET A 1 10.39 57.14 22.65
CA MET A 1 11.22 56.34 21.71
C MET A 1 11.48 54.90 22.18
N LEU A 2 11.17 54.52 23.43
CA LEU A 2 11.35 53.14 23.93
C LEU A 2 10.25 52.16 23.48
N ILE A 3 8.99 52.60 23.45
CA ILE A 3 7.80 51.76 23.16
C ILE A 3 7.82 51.16 21.73
N SER A 4 8.39 51.88 20.76
CA SER A 4 8.52 51.42 19.37
C SER A 4 9.57 50.32 19.20
N VAL A 5 10.57 50.26 20.09
CA VAL A 5 11.66 49.29 20.02
C VAL A 5 11.19 47.94 20.57
N ASP A 6 10.46 47.91 21.68
CA ASP A 6 9.91 46.68 22.25
C ASP A 6 8.92 45.98 21.32
N LEU A 7 8.10 46.75 20.58
CA LEU A 7 7.19 46.22 19.57
C LEU A 7 7.95 45.48 18.45
N TYR A 8 9.08 46.03 18.01
CA TYR A 8 9.86 45.49 16.89
C TYR A 8 10.74 44.31 17.32
N THR A 9 11.40 44.41 18.48
CA THR A 9 12.36 43.40 18.96
C THR A 9 11.69 42.19 19.62
N THR A 10 10.44 42.29 20.06
CA THR A 10 9.74 41.17 20.70
C THR A 10 8.56 40.65 19.89
N LEU A 11 7.66 41.50 19.38
CA LEU A 11 6.45 41.00 18.72
C LEU A 11 6.74 40.41 17.34
N ILE A 12 7.61 41.05 16.54
CA ILE A 12 7.95 40.53 15.21
C ILE A 12 8.59 39.14 15.28
N PRO A 13 9.65 38.88 16.09
CA PRO A 13 10.22 37.54 16.17
C PRO A 13 9.26 36.52 16.78
N VAL A 14 8.38 36.91 17.72
CA VAL A 14 7.35 36.03 18.26
C VAL A 14 6.34 35.64 17.17
N ILE A 15 5.87 36.59 16.36
CA ILE A 15 4.95 36.31 15.25
C ILE A 15 5.63 35.41 14.21
N VAL A 16 6.88 35.69 13.87
CA VAL A 16 7.65 34.89 12.92
C VAL A 16 7.85 33.46 13.43
N THR A 17 8.20 33.28 14.71
CA THR A 17 8.37 31.94 15.30
C THR A 17 7.05 31.17 15.36
N VAL A 18 5.94 31.83 15.68
CA VAL A 18 4.60 31.20 15.64
C VAL A 18 4.25 30.76 14.23
N LEU A 19 4.48 31.61 13.21
CA LEU A 19 4.21 31.28 11.82
C LEU A 19 5.09 30.13 11.31
N THR A 20 6.38 30.10 11.64
CA THR A 20 7.27 29.00 11.22
C THR A 20 6.86 27.69 11.87
N VAL A 21 6.54 27.69 13.17
CA VAL A 21 6.04 26.50 13.86
C VAL A 21 4.72 26.02 13.25
N ALA A 22 3.79 26.93 12.92
CA ALA A 22 2.53 26.57 12.29
C ALA A 22 2.73 25.95 10.89
N VAL A 23 3.64 26.49 10.08
CA VAL A 23 3.98 25.95 8.76
C VAL A 23 4.62 24.57 8.88
N LEU A 24 5.56 24.38 9.81
CA LEU A 24 6.18 23.07 10.07
C LEU A 24 5.14 22.04 10.54
N PHE A 25 4.26 22.43 11.47
CA PHE A 25 3.17 21.56 11.93
C PHE A 25 2.22 21.18 10.79
N TYR A 26 1.88 22.13 9.92
CA TYR A 26 1.07 21.87 8.74
C TYR A 26 1.77 20.91 7.75
N ALA A 27 3.07 21.12 7.49
CA ALA A 27 3.85 20.25 6.62
C ALA A 27 3.93 18.82 7.15
N VAL A 28 4.25 18.65 8.44
CA VAL A 28 4.31 17.33 9.10
C VAL A 28 2.95 16.64 9.10
N SER A 29 1.88 17.36 9.44
CA SER A 29 0.53 16.79 9.45
C SER A 29 0.04 16.42 8.05
N ARG A 30 0.43 17.17 7.01
CA ARG A 30 0.15 16.82 5.61
C ARG A 30 0.91 15.59 5.16
N ASP A 31 2.20 15.50 5.50
CA ASP A 31 3.02 14.33 5.19
C ASP A 31 2.50 13.07 5.88
N LEU A 32 2.14 13.17 7.16
CA LEU A 32 1.51 12.09 7.90
C LEU A 32 0.19 11.61 7.24
N ARG A 33 -0.66 12.54 6.78
CA ARG A 33 -1.89 12.19 6.05
C ARG A 33 -1.58 11.48 4.74
N ASN A 34 -0.57 11.92 4.00
CA ASN A 34 -0.16 11.28 2.74
C ASN A 34 0.38 9.87 2.99
N VAL A 35 1.23 9.70 4.01
CA VAL A 35 1.75 8.39 4.40
C VAL A 35 0.60 7.48 4.83
N LEU A 36 -0.31 7.94 5.69
CA LEU A 36 -1.47 7.14 6.11
C LEU A 36 -2.41 6.81 4.95
N ALA A 37 -2.59 7.72 3.98
CA ALA A 37 -3.35 7.45 2.76
C ALA A 37 -2.71 6.36 1.90
N VAL A 38 -1.38 6.31 1.83
CA VAL A 38 -0.63 5.26 1.13
C VAL A 38 -0.66 3.94 1.93
N SER A 39 -0.53 4.00 3.26
CA SER A 39 -0.58 2.84 4.15
C SER A 39 -1.94 2.13 4.15
N GLY A 40 -3.03 2.88 3.92
CA GLY A 40 -4.39 2.33 3.84
C GLY A 40 -4.72 1.65 2.51
N VAL A 41 -3.94 1.90 1.45
CA VAL A 41 -4.29 1.50 0.08
C VAL A 41 -3.08 0.89 -0.62
N ARG A 42 -2.83 -0.39 -0.34
CA ARG A 42 -2.44 -1.38 -1.36
C ARG A 42 -2.57 -2.79 -0.80
N ARG A 43 -3.76 -3.14 -0.29
CA ARG A 43 -4.28 -4.49 -0.57
C ARG A 43 -4.60 -4.50 -2.06
N ILE A 44 -3.57 -4.62 -2.87
CA ILE A 44 -3.77 -5.09 -4.23
C ILE A 44 -4.32 -6.49 -3.99
N SER A 45 -5.58 -6.72 -4.33
CA SER A 45 -6.15 -8.06 -4.39
C SER A 45 -5.34 -8.78 -5.46
N GLU A 46 -4.20 -9.32 -5.06
CA GLU A 46 -3.35 -10.10 -5.93
C GLU A 46 -4.08 -11.41 -6.15
N TYR A 47 -4.26 -11.76 -7.42
CA TYR A 47 -4.88 -12.98 -7.82
C TYR A 47 -3.81 -13.97 -8.25
N VAL A 48 -3.96 -15.19 -7.79
CA VAL A 48 -3.09 -16.31 -8.10
C VAL A 48 -3.80 -17.15 -9.14
N THR A 49 -3.15 -17.35 -10.28
CA THR A 49 -3.64 -18.25 -11.33
C THR A 49 -3.01 -19.62 -11.12
N LEU A 50 -3.86 -20.60 -10.87
CA LEU A 50 -3.54 -22.01 -10.73
C LEU A 50 -3.76 -22.71 -12.06
N ARG A 51 -2.84 -23.57 -12.47
CA ARG A 51 -2.98 -24.42 -13.65
C ARG A 51 -2.66 -25.86 -13.33
N CYS A 52 -3.48 -26.77 -13.83
CA CYS A 52 -3.19 -28.19 -13.82
C CYS A 52 -2.19 -28.52 -14.94
N PRO A 53 -1.06 -29.19 -14.63
CA PRO A 53 -0.07 -29.58 -15.64
C PRO A 53 -0.54 -30.72 -16.56
N THR A 54 -1.53 -31.51 -16.13
CA THR A 54 -1.97 -32.72 -16.84
C THR A 54 -3.15 -32.45 -17.76
N CYS A 55 -4.21 -31.80 -17.27
CA CYS A 55 -5.43 -31.56 -18.05
C CYS A 55 -5.58 -30.10 -18.53
N GLY A 56 -4.72 -29.18 -18.05
CA GLY A 56 -4.75 -27.78 -18.45
C GLY A 56 -5.83 -26.92 -17.77
N TYR A 57 -6.58 -27.46 -16.82
CA TYR A 57 -7.57 -26.71 -16.03
C TYR A 57 -6.94 -25.47 -15.36
N VAL A 58 -7.64 -24.33 -15.45
CA VAL A 58 -7.20 -23.06 -14.86
C VAL A 58 -8.21 -22.62 -13.80
N LYS A 59 -7.70 -22.18 -12.65
CA LYS A 59 -8.50 -21.61 -11.56
C LYS A 59 -7.83 -20.35 -11.04
N VAL A 60 -8.60 -19.31 -10.76
CA VAL A 60 -8.10 -18.09 -10.14
C VAL A 60 -8.57 -18.04 -8.69
N ARG A 61 -7.65 -17.75 -7.77
CA ARG A 61 -7.98 -17.54 -6.35
C ARG A 61 -7.27 -16.29 -5.81
N GLU A 62 -7.73 -15.81 -4.66
CA GLU A 62 -7.04 -14.73 -3.96
C GLU A 62 -5.66 -15.18 -3.46
N PHE A 63 -4.70 -14.26 -3.53
CA PHE A 63 -3.35 -14.44 -3.00
C PHE A 63 -3.39 -14.60 -1.49
N LYS A 64 -2.71 -15.64 -1.01
CA LYS A 64 -2.47 -15.86 0.41
C LYS A 64 -0.99 -15.64 0.69
N VAL A 65 -0.70 -15.12 1.89
CA VAL A 65 0.67 -14.93 2.34
C VAL A 65 1.42 -16.26 2.30
N GLY A 66 2.54 -16.31 1.57
CA GLY A 66 3.31 -17.55 1.35
C GLY A 66 3.02 -18.25 0.01
N ASP A 67 2.26 -17.64 -0.89
CA ASP A 67 2.13 -18.10 -2.28
C ASP A 67 3.28 -17.59 -3.16
N TYR A 68 3.79 -18.47 -4.03
CA TYR A 68 4.84 -18.15 -4.99
C TYR A 68 4.62 -18.94 -6.29
N VAL A 69 5.13 -18.42 -7.40
CA VAL A 69 5.04 -19.09 -8.71
C VAL A 69 5.81 -20.40 -8.68
N GLY A 70 5.15 -21.50 -9.06
CA GLY A 70 5.68 -22.86 -9.00
C GLY A 70 5.29 -23.63 -7.73
N LYS A 71 4.64 -22.99 -6.75
CA LYS A 71 4.10 -23.69 -5.58
C LYS A 71 2.96 -24.62 -5.98
N VAL A 72 2.97 -25.82 -5.42
CA VAL A 72 1.86 -26.76 -5.48
C VAL A 72 0.79 -26.33 -4.47
N ASP A 73 -0.43 -26.15 -4.95
CA ASP A 73 -1.58 -25.80 -4.12
C ASP A 73 -2.13 -27.04 -3.40
N ASP A 74 -2.76 -26.82 -2.24
CA ASP A 74 -3.40 -27.88 -1.46
C ASP A 74 -4.65 -28.44 -2.18
N GLU A 75 -5.27 -27.63 -3.05
CA GLU A 75 -6.41 -28.05 -3.85
C GLU A 75 -5.98 -28.96 -5.02
N LYS A 76 -6.74 -30.05 -5.20
CA LYS A 76 -6.60 -30.95 -6.35
C LYS A 76 -7.47 -30.51 -7.50
N CYS A 77 -7.04 -30.81 -8.72
CA CYS A 77 -7.83 -30.54 -9.91
C CYS A 77 -9.13 -31.38 -9.88
N PRO A 78 -10.30 -30.76 -10.10
CA PRO A 78 -11.57 -31.49 -10.10
C PRO A 78 -11.74 -32.45 -11.28
N ASN A 79 -10.92 -32.32 -12.33
CA ASN A 79 -11.05 -33.11 -13.56
C ASN A 79 -10.26 -34.43 -13.50
N ASP A 80 -9.05 -34.38 -12.95
CA ASP A 80 -8.08 -35.49 -12.99
C ASP A 80 -7.41 -35.77 -11.64
N GLY A 81 -7.74 -35.02 -10.59
CA GLY A 81 -7.25 -35.24 -9.23
C GLY A 81 -5.77 -34.91 -9.01
N SER A 82 -5.09 -34.40 -10.03
CA SER A 82 -3.69 -33.97 -9.95
C SER A 82 -3.54 -32.66 -9.18
N SER A 83 -2.33 -32.38 -8.73
CA SER A 83 -2.02 -31.16 -7.98
C SER A 83 -2.02 -29.92 -8.89
N LEU A 84 -2.66 -28.85 -8.42
CA LEU A 84 -2.64 -27.55 -9.10
C LEU A 84 -1.34 -26.81 -8.78
N VAL A 85 -0.79 -26.08 -9.75
CA VAL A 85 0.45 -25.31 -9.58
C VAL A 85 0.18 -23.85 -9.89
N ILE A 86 0.75 -22.96 -9.07
CA ILE A 86 0.67 -21.52 -9.30
C ILE A 86 1.53 -21.14 -10.50
N ILE A 87 0.92 -20.62 -11.56
CA ILE A 87 1.63 -20.19 -12.78
C ILE A 87 1.84 -18.67 -12.86
N GLY A 88 1.10 -17.89 -12.08
CA GLY A 88 1.19 -16.44 -12.12
C GLY A 88 0.50 -15.77 -10.94
N ILE A 89 1.04 -14.62 -10.55
CA ILE A 89 0.49 -13.74 -9.52
C ILE A 89 0.34 -12.36 -10.17
N GLY A 90 -0.90 -11.87 -10.22
CA GLY A 90 -1.25 -10.64 -10.95
C GLY A 90 -2.15 -9.74 -10.13
N LYS A 91 -2.22 -8.46 -10.53
CA LYS A 91 -3.07 -7.45 -9.86
C LYS A 91 -4.50 -7.40 -10.38
N GLU A 92 -4.75 -8.17 -11.44
CA GLU A 92 -6.01 -8.24 -12.16
C GLU A 92 -6.37 -9.73 -12.28
N GLN A 93 -7.66 -10.05 -12.16
CA GLN A 93 -8.11 -11.42 -12.42
C GLN A 93 -7.77 -11.71 -13.88
N ALA A 94 -6.86 -12.66 -14.11
CA ALA A 94 -6.63 -13.17 -15.45
C ALA A 94 -7.93 -13.85 -15.89
N ASN A 95 -8.77 -13.11 -16.61
CA ASN A 95 -9.92 -13.66 -17.32
C ASN A 95 -9.35 -14.62 -18.36
N ALA A 96 -9.46 -15.91 -18.07
CA ALA A 96 -9.17 -17.00 -19.00
C ALA A 96 -10.48 -17.48 -19.62
#